data_AF-A0A937AVY9-F1
#
_entry.id   AF-A0A937AVY9-F1
#
_cell.length_a   1.000
_cell.length_b   1.000
_cell.length_c   1.000
_cell.angle_alpha   90.00
_cell.angle_beta   90.00
_cell.angle_gamma   90.00
#
_symmetry.space_group_name_H-M   'P 1'
#
loop_
_entity.id
_entity.type
_entity.pdbx_description
1 polymer ?
#
loop_
_entity_poly.entity_id
_entity_poly.type
_entity_poly.pdbx_seq_one_letter_code
_entity_poly.pdbx_strand_id
1 'polypeptide(L)'
;MVNRCICHNVPFATVAAMARDGRSLAEISQQTNCGMGCGLCRPYLWVVLTTGATNVPVLSPSQAAQLSSKVDPLLPKPKGKKQP
;
A
#
# COMPACT_ATOMS: atom_id res chain seq x y z
N MET A 1 3.49 -8.48 -13.24
CA MET A 1 3.85 -7.27 -12.47
C MET A 1 2.64 -6.82 -11.67
N VAL A 2 2.87 -6.25 -10.48
CA VAL A 2 1.85 -5.64 -9.63
C VAL A 2 2.03 -4.13 -9.69
N ASN A 3 0.99 -3.40 -10.06
CA ASN A 3 1.06 -1.96 -10.32
C ASN A 3 -0.08 -1.14 -9.71
N ARG A 4 -0.97 -1.78 -8.96
CA ARG A 4 -2.13 -1.14 -8.34
C ARG A 4 -2.65 -1.94 -7.16
N CYS A 5 -3.38 -1.27 -6.27
CA CYS A 5 -4.32 -1.92 -5.39
C CYS A 5 -5.58 -2.29 -6.18
N ILE A 6 -5.91 -3.57 -6.24
CA ILE A 6 -7.08 -4.04 -7.02
C ILE A 6 -8.42 -3.73 -6.33
N CYS A 7 -8.47 -3.75 -4.99
CA CYS A 7 -9.72 -3.51 -4.24
C CYS A 7 -10.33 -2.14 -4.52
N HIS A 8 -9.48 -1.14 -4.75
CA HIS A 8 -9.89 0.26 -4.93
C HIS A 8 -9.40 0.84 -6.26
N ASN A 9 -8.87 0.00 -7.15
CA ASN A 9 -8.28 0.38 -8.44
C ASN A 9 -7.31 1.58 -8.35
N VAL A 10 -6.42 1.59 -7.35
CA VAL A 10 -5.47 2.70 -7.12
C VAL A 10 -4.11 2.36 -7.73
N PRO A 11 -3.67 3.05 -8.80
CA PRO A 11 -2.35 2.83 -9.40
C PRO A 11 -1.22 3.22 -8.42
N PHE A 12 -0.14 2.45 -8.40
CA PHE A 12 1.03 2.78 -7.60
C PHE A 12 1.75 4.05 -8.09
N ALA A 13 1.57 4.43 -9.36
CA ALA A 13 2.01 5.72 -9.85
C ALA A 13 1.35 6.90 -9.12
N THR A 14 0.05 6.78 -8.81
CA THR A 14 -0.68 7.77 -8.01
C THR A 14 -0.13 7.83 -6.59
N VAL A 15 0.10 6.67 -5.96
CA VAL A 15 0.71 6.59 -4.62
C VAL A 15 2.09 7.24 -4.61
N ALA A 16 2.95 6.90 -5.57
CA ALA A 16 4.29 7.47 -5.69
C ALA A 16 4.26 8.98 -5.90
N ALA A 17 3.35 9.50 -6.72
CA ALA A 17 3.18 10.93 -6.93
C ALA A 17 2.79 11.65 -5.62
N MET A 18 1.77 11.14 -4.91
CA MET A 18 1.32 11.73 -3.64
C MET A 18 2.41 11.69 -2.56
N ALA A 19 3.20 10.61 -2.52
CA ALA A 19 4.33 10.49 -1.58
C ALA A 19 5.45 11.49 -1.92
N ARG A 20 5.75 11.72 -3.20
CA ARG A 20 6.70 12.75 -3.64
C ARG A 20 6.21 14.17 -3.30
N ASP A 21 4.90 14.39 -3.33
CA ASP A 21 4.27 15.65 -2.88
C ASP A 21 4.31 15.81 -1.34
N GLY A 22 4.94 14.88 -0.60
CA GLY A 22 5.11 14.95 0.84
C GLY A 22 3.99 14.31 1.67
N ARG A 23 3.00 13.67 1.04
CA ARG A 23 1.94 12.97 1.80
C ARG A 23 2.46 11.68 2.43
N SER A 24 2.11 11.47 3.68
CA SER A 24 2.35 10.20 4.37
C SER A 24 1.48 9.07 3.82
N LEU A 25 1.90 7.81 4.04
CA LEU A 25 1.08 6.67 3.64
C LEU A 25 -0.30 6.70 4.32
N ALA A 26 -0.38 7.16 5.57
CA ALA A 26 -1.64 7.31 6.28
C ALA A 26 -2.60 8.25 5.55
N GLU A 27 -2.14 9.42 5.11
CA GLU A 27 -2.93 10.38 4.35
C GLU A 27 -3.35 9.81 2.98
N ILE A 28 -2.41 9.17 2.27
CA ILE A 28 -2.69 8.54 0.97
C ILE A 28 -3.77 7.46 1.13
N SER A 29 -3.65 6.59 2.12
CA SER A 29 -4.61 5.53 2.41
C SER A 29 -5.98 6.08 2.82
N GLN A 30 -6.05 7.17 3.57
CA GLN A 30 -7.32 7.82 3.90
C GLN A 30 -8.02 8.40 2.67
N GLN A 31 -7.27 8.93 1.69
CA GLN A 31 -7.83 9.52 0.47
C GLN A 31 -8.20 8.46 -0.58
N THR A 32 -7.46 7.36 -0.65
CA THR A 32 -7.57 6.39 -1.75
C THR A 32 -8.10 5.01 -1.34
N ASN A 33 -8.20 4.73 -0.04
CA ASN A 33 -8.41 3.39 0.55
C ASN A 33 -7.32 2.36 0.20
N CYS A 34 -6.22 2.76 -0.45
CA CYS A 34 -5.11 1.86 -0.74
C CYS A 34 -4.52 1.28 0.56
N GLY A 35 -4.33 -0.04 0.62
CA GLY A 35 -3.86 -0.72 1.84
C GLY A 35 -4.94 -1.03 2.89
N MET A 36 -6.16 -0.50 2.73
CA MET A 36 -7.25 -0.62 3.73
C MET A 36 -8.25 -1.74 3.45
N GLY A 37 -8.28 -2.27 2.22
CA GLY A 37 -9.12 -3.43 1.83
C GLY A 37 -8.51 -4.78 2.23
N CYS A 38 -8.23 -5.65 1.25
CA CYS A 38 -7.71 -7.00 1.51
C CYS A 38 -6.27 -7.07 2.07
N GLY A 39 -5.52 -5.97 2.02
CA GLY A 39 -4.14 -5.89 2.52
C GLY A 39 -3.05 -6.47 1.61
N LEU A 40 -3.37 -7.20 0.53
CA LEU A 40 -2.35 -7.82 -0.34
C LEU A 40 -1.42 -6.82 -1.05
N CYS A 41 -1.84 -5.56 -1.19
CA CYS A 41 -1.03 -4.50 -1.79
C CYS A 41 0.01 -3.87 -0.83
N ARG A 42 -0.12 -4.12 0.48
CA ARG A 42 0.75 -3.53 1.52
C ARG A 42 2.25 -3.76 1.34
N PRO A 43 2.74 -4.98 1.05
CA PRO A 43 4.18 -5.18 0.87
C PRO A 43 4.71 -4.44 -0.37
N TYR A 44 3.86 -4.25 -1.39
CA TYR A 44 4.20 -3.49 -2.58
C TYR A 44 4.25 -1.98 -2.30
N LEU A 45 3.38 -1.47 -1.42
CA LEU A 45 3.43 -0.07 -0.98
C LEU A 45 4.78 0.27 -0.35
N TRP A 46 5.38 -0.66 0.40
CA TRP A 46 6.73 -0.45 0.94
C TRP A 46 7.76 -0.22 -0.19
N VAL A 47 7.72 -1.05 -1.23
CA VAL A 47 8.62 -0.93 -2.39
C VAL A 47 8.40 0.41 -3.09
N VAL A 48 7.14 0.78 -3.33
CA VAL A 48 6.77 2.04 -4.00
C VAL A 48 7.30 3.24 -3.21
N LEU A 49 7.10 3.26 -1.89
CA LEU A 49 7.51 4.39 -1.04
C LEU A 49 9.03 4.50 -0.90
N THR A 50 9.74 3.38 -0.87
CA THR A 50 11.21 3.38 -0.66
C THR A 50 12.01 3.53 -1.94
N THR A 51 11.49 3.07 -3.08
CA THR A 51 12.23 3.03 -4.34
C THR A 51 11.60 3.88 -5.44
N GLY A 52 10.34 4.29 -5.30
CA GLY A 52 9.56 4.94 -6.36
C GLY A 52 9.12 4.01 -7.50
N ALA A 53 9.44 2.71 -7.45
CA ALA A 53 9.04 1.74 -8.47
C ALA A 53 7.52 1.50 -8.45
N THR A 54 6.87 1.67 -9.60
CA THR A 54 5.39 1.57 -9.73
C THR A 54 4.93 0.28 -10.41
N ASN A 55 5.85 -0.49 -10.98
CA ASN A 55 5.63 -1.85 -11.49
C ASN A 55 6.58 -2.78 -10.75
N VAL A 56 6.05 -3.57 -9.82
CA VAL A 56 6.85 -4.44 -8.96
C VAL A 56 6.64 -5.89 -9.40
N PRO A 57 7.69 -6.73 -9.49
CA PRO A 57 7.51 -8.17 -9.72
C PRO A 57 6.71 -8.80 -8.58
N VAL A 58 6.07 -9.93 -8.84
CA VAL A 58 5.33 -10.67 -7.80
C VAL A 58 6.32 -11.10 -6.73
N LEU A 59 6.01 -10.75 -5.48
CA LEU A 59 6.83 -11.11 -4.32
C LEU A 59 6.55 -12.55 -3.91
N SER A 60 7.59 -13.26 -3.46
CA SER A 60 7.41 -14.54 -2.77
C SER A 60 6.67 -14.36 -1.44
N PRO A 61 6.07 -15.41 -0.87
CA PRO A 61 5.32 -15.31 0.39
C PRO A 61 6.14 -14.73 1.55
N SER A 62 7.41 -15.12 1.67
CA SER A 62 8.31 -14.62 2.72
C SER A 62 8.64 -13.13 2.55
N GLN A 63 8.90 -12.69 1.31
CA GLN A 63 9.09 -11.26 1.01
C GLN A 63 7.83 -10.45 1.30
N ALA A 64 6.66 -10.96 0.91
CA ALA A 64 5.38 -10.30 1.16
C ALA A 64 5.14 -10.15 2.68
N ALA A 65 5.38 -11.20 3.47
CA ALA A 65 5.25 -11.12 4.93
C ALA A 65 6.21 -10.06 5.52
N GLN A 66 7.49 -10.13 5.17
CA GLN A 66 8.51 -9.23 5.70
C GLN A 66 8.23 -7.76 5.38
N LEU A 67 7.83 -7.46 4.14
CA LEU A 67 7.55 -6.08 3.73
C LEU A 67 6.21 -5.57 4.28
N SER A 68 5.22 -6.44 4.47
CA SER A 68 3.95 -6.07 5.11
C SER A 68 4.19 -5.59 6.54
N SER A 69 5.01 -6.30 7.31
CA SER A 69 5.38 -5.90 8.68
C SER A 69 6.07 -4.52 8.75
N LYS A 70 6.71 -4.07 7.66
CA LYS A 70 7.31 -2.72 7.59
C LYS A 70 6.29 -1.64 7.21
N VAL A 71 5.28 -1.97 6.40
CA VAL A 71 4.25 -1.01 5.98
C VAL A 71 3.10 -0.88 6.97
N ASP A 72 2.70 -1.96 7.62
CA ASP A 72 1.54 -1.99 8.50
C ASP A 72 1.53 -0.86 9.57
N PRO A 73 2.67 -0.49 10.19
CA PRO A 73 2.73 0.63 11.14
C PRO A 73 2.49 2.02 10.52
N LEU A 74 2.66 2.16 9.20
CA LEU A 74 2.49 3.41 8.47
C LEU A 74 1.04 3.63 7.99
N LEU A 75 0.19 2.60 8.10
CA LEU A 75 -1.20 2.67 7.70
C LEU A 75 -2.07 3.28 8.81
N PRO A 76 -3.19 3.92 8.47
CA PRO A 76 -4.17 4.34 9.45
C PRO A 76 -4.68 3.14 10.23
N LYS A 77 -4.94 3.32 11.53
CA LYS A 77 -5.60 2.29 12.33
C LYS A 77 -6.95 1.96 11.68
N PRO A 78 -7.30 0.67 11.51
CA PRO A 78 -8.60 0.29 10.97
C PRO A 78 -9.68 0.87 11.89
N LYS A 79 -10.57 1.69 11.32
CA LYS A 79 -11.79 2.11 12.02
C LYS A 79 -12.57 0.82 12.32
N GLY A 80 -12.97 0.64 13.57
CA GLY A 80 -13.47 -0.62 14.15
C GLY A 80 -14.34 -1.45 13.21
N LYS A 81 -14.09 -2.76 13.21
CA LYS A 81 -14.85 -3.77 12.47
C LYS A 81 -16.35 -3.61 12.78
N LYS A 82 -17.19 -3.26 11.81
CA LYS A 82 -18.54 -3.87 11.74
C LYS A 82 -18.34 -5.20 11.02
N GLN A 83 -18.03 -6.21 11.82
CA GLN A 83 -18.11 -7.61 11.43
C GLN A 83 -19.61 -7.96 11.37
N PRO A 84 -20.15 -8.49 10.27
CA PRO A 84 -21.49 -9.08 10.28
C PRO A 84 -21.53 -10.33 11.18
#